data_AF-A0A6P6IMF4-F1
#
_entry.id   AF-A0A6P6IMF4-F1
#
_cell.length_a   1.000
_cell.length_b   1.000
_cell.length_c   1.000
_cell.angle_alpha   90.00
_cell.angle_beta   90.00
_cell.angle_gamma   90.00
#
_symmetry.space_group_name_H-M   'P 1'
#
loop_
_entity.id
_entity.type
_entity.pdbx_description
1 polymer ?
#
loop_
_entity_poly.entity_id
_entity_poly.type
_entity_poly.pdbx_seq_one_letter_code
_entity_poly.pdbx_strand_id
1 'polypeptide(L)'
;MKPSARTEEQSVPMQHIQGTRLAPVRVSIAVLGLFQMAGQVCQVTLGGIQSAAAPPPSLCARAAKVACTRRPLPDLPGEESLACPSHCLGSPVFTPIKADISGNITKIKAVYDSNPAKFRTLQNILEVEKEMYGAEWPKVGATLALMWLKRGLRFIQVFLQSICDGERDENHPNLIRVNATKAYEMALKKYHGWIVQKIFQAALYAAPYKSDFLKALSKGQNVTEEECLEKVRLFLVNYTATIDVIYEMYTKMNAELNYKV
;
A
#
# COMPACT_ATOMS: atom_id res chain seq x y z
N MET A 1 -33.56 28.08 45.97
CA MET A 1 -32.82 26.80 45.87
C MET A 1 -33.64 25.84 45.01
N LYS A 2 -33.17 25.52 43.80
CA LYS A 2 -33.77 24.52 42.89
C LYS A 2 -33.09 23.16 43.13
N PRO A 3 -33.78 22.01 43.12
CA PRO A 3 -33.12 20.71 43.16
C PRO A 3 -32.57 20.34 41.77
N SER A 4 -31.35 19.83 41.79
CA SER A 4 -30.57 19.37 40.64
C SER A 4 -31.13 18.06 40.07
N ALA A 5 -31.38 18.02 38.76
CA ALA A 5 -31.77 16.81 38.06
C ALA A 5 -30.54 15.90 37.85
N ARG A 6 -30.63 14.67 38.33
CA ARG A 6 -29.64 13.61 38.19
C ARG A 6 -29.83 12.96 36.82
N THR A 7 -28.89 13.14 35.89
CA THR A 7 -28.87 12.45 34.60
C THR A 7 -28.46 11.00 34.83
N GLU A 8 -29.36 10.05 34.55
CA GLU A 8 -29.04 8.62 34.47
C GLU A 8 -28.20 8.35 33.22
N GLU A 9 -27.02 7.81 33.44
CA GLU A 9 -26.09 7.35 32.40
C GLU A 9 -26.60 5.99 31.88
N GLN A 10 -27.27 6.00 30.73
CA GLN A 10 -27.68 4.77 30.05
C GLN A 10 -26.44 4.07 29.49
N SER A 11 -26.01 3.03 30.20
CA SER A 11 -25.00 2.08 29.76
C SER A 11 -25.52 1.27 28.57
N VAL A 12 -24.91 1.47 27.40
CA VAL A 12 -25.17 0.67 26.20
C VAL A 12 -24.54 -0.72 26.40
N PRO A 13 -25.27 -1.83 26.24
CA PRO A 13 -24.72 -3.16 26.47
C PRO A 13 -23.71 -3.52 25.38
N MET A 14 -22.48 -3.83 25.82
CA MET A 14 -21.40 -4.33 24.99
C MET A 14 -21.79 -5.71 24.45
N GLN A 15 -22.16 -5.79 23.17
CA GLN A 15 -22.40 -7.08 22.51
C GLN A 15 -21.08 -7.83 22.39
N HIS A 16 -21.01 -8.96 23.08
CA HIS A 16 -19.95 -9.94 23.04
C HIS A 16 -19.83 -10.50 21.60
N ILE A 17 -18.86 -10.03 20.83
CA ILE A 17 -18.49 -10.68 19.55
C ILE A 17 -17.75 -11.97 19.92
N GLN A 18 -18.47 -13.08 19.91
CA GLN A 18 -17.90 -14.43 19.97
C GLN A 18 -16.89 -14.59 18.83
N GLY A 19 -15.68 -15.03 19.20
CA GLY A 19 -14.51 -15.11 18.33
C GLY A 19 -14.78 -15.87 17.02
N THR A 20 -14.83 -15.13 15.92
CA THR A 20 -14.57 -15.67 14.60
C THR A 20 -13.13 -16.17 14.58
N ARG A 21 -12.92 -17.48 14.33
CA ARG A 21 -11.58 -17.99 14.02
C ARG A 21 -11.11 -17.27 12.76
N LEU A 22 -10.14 -16.38 12.93
CA LEU A 22 -9.50 -15.68 11.81
C LEU A 22 -8.86 -16.72 10.90
N ALA A 23 -9.32 -16.78 9.65
CA ALA A 23 -8.72 -17.66 8.67
C ALA A 23 -7.27 -17.23 8.39
N PRO A 24 -6.31 -18.16 8.28
CA PRO A 24 -4.92 -17.81 8.03
C PRO A 24 -4.76 -17.13 6.67
N VAL A 25 -4.03 -16.00 6.64
CA VAL A 25 -3.74 -15.27 5.41
C VAL A 25 -2.77 -16.08 4.55
N ARG A 26 -3.30 -16.71 3.49
CA ARG A 26 -2.49 -17.44 2.51
C ARG A 26 -1.59 -16.48 1.75
N VAL A 27 -0.36 -16.90 1.48
CA VAL A 27 0.59 -16.10 0.68
C VAL A 27 0.19 -16.06 -0.82
N SER A 28 -0.68 -16.97 -1.27
CA SER A 28 -1.16 -17.01 -2.66
C SER A 28 -2.09 -15.84 -3.03
N ILE A 29 -1.91 -15.33 -4.26
CA ILE A 29 -2.72 -14.42 -5.11
C ILE A 29 -3.34 -13.18 -4.44
N ALA A 30 -4.00 -13.29 -3.29
CA ALA A 30 -4.50 -12.16 -2.53
C ALA A 30 -3.32 -11.28 -2.06
N VAL A 31 -2.30 -11.83 -1.42
CA VAL A 31 -1.14 -11.06 -0.94
C VAL A 31 -0.37 -10.41 -2.11
N LEU A 32 -0.11 -11.14 -3.20
CA LEU A 32 0.53 -10.62 -4.40
C LEU A 32 -0.34 -9.61 -5.18
N GLY A 33 -1.67 -9.81 -5.24
CA GLY A 33 -2.62 -8.89 -5.87
C GLY A 33 -2.85 -7.61 -5.06
N LEU A 34 -2.91 -7.72 -3.73
CA LEU A 34 -2.92 -6.60 -2.78
C LEU A 34 -1.62 -5.78 -2.93
N PHE A 35 -0.49 -6.44 -3.18
CA PHE A 35 0.81 -5.80 -3.39
C PHE A 35 0.97 -5.16 -4.78
N GLN A 36 0.41 -5.77 -5.82
CA GLN A 36 0.40 -5.20 -7.16
C GLN A 36 -0.48 -3.95 -7.23
N MET A 37 -1.65 -3.98 -6.56
CA MET A 37 -2.53 -2.82 -6.43
C MET A 37 -1.97 -1.75 -5.48
N ALA A 38 -1.32 -2.12 -4.36
CA ALA A 38 -0.58 -1.16 -3.54
C ALA A 38 0.55 -0.49 -4.34
N GLY A 39 1.23 -1.27 -5.19
CA GLY A 39 2.15 -0.78 -6.20
C GLY A 39 1.47 0.24 -7.11
N GLN A 40 0.34 -0.09 -7.72
CA GLN A 40 -0.37 0.77 -8.67
C GLN A 40 -0.97 2.02 -8.01
N VAL A 41 -1.55 1.93 -6.82
CA VAL A 41 -2.01 3.07 -6.03
C VAL A 41 -0.84 3.96 -5.65
N CYS A 42 0.31 3.40 -5.28
CA CYS A 42 1.56 4.14 -5.06
C CYS A 42 2.05 4.80 -6.37
N GLN A 43 1.96 4.12 -7.52
CA GLN A 43 2.29 4.73 -8.83
C GLN A 43 1.37 5.91 -9.18
N VAL A 44 0.09 5.83 -8.80
CA VAL A 44 -0.93 6.80 -9.18
C VAL A 44 -0.99 7.99 -8.20
N THR A 45 -0.92 7.75 -6.89
CA THR A 45 -0.81 8.81 -5.87
C THR A 45 0.44 9.65 -6.06
N LEU A 46 1.48 9.07 -6.66
CA LEU A 46 2.81 9.65 -6.62
C LEU A 46 3.40 9.97 -8.00
N GLY A 47 2.75 9.51 -9.08
CA GLY A 47 3.24 9.60 -10.47
C GLY A 47 2.53 10.60 -11.39
N GLY A 48 1.62 11.42 -10.87
CA GLY A 48 0.72 12.28 -11.66
C GLY A 48 1.34 13.49 -12.37
N ILE A 49 2.59 13.44 -12.86
CA ILE A 49 3.17 14.50 -13.69
C ILE A 49 3.89 13.90 -14.90
N GLN A 50 3.13 13.64 -15.96
CA GLN A 50 3.52 13.82 -17.37
C GLN A 50 2.40 13.31 -18.28
N SER A 51 1.38 14.15 -18.51
CA SER A 51 0.58 14.10 -19.75
C SER A 51 -0.21 15.40 -19.92
N ALA A 52 0.48 16.52 -20.01
CA ALA A 52 -0.06 17.72 -20.64
C ALA A 52 1.11 18.45 -21.32
N ALA A 53 1.04 18.57 -22.64
CA ALA A 53 1.95 19.28 -23.54
C ALA A 53 3.38 18.71 -23.69
N ALA A 54 3.58 17.82 -24.67
CA ALA A 54 4.84 17.76 -25.41
C ALA A 54 4.77 18.77 -26.58
N PRO A 55 5.76 19.68 -26.76
CA PRO A 55 5.85 20.48 -27.98
C PRO A 55 6.29 19.61 -29.16
N PRO A 56 6.04 20.03 -30.43
CA PRO A 56 6.36 19.23 -31.61
C PRO A 56 7.88 19.02 -31.75
N PRO A 57 8.33 17.96 -32.44
CA PRO A 57 9.73 17.57 -32.42
C PRO A 57 10.58 18.54 -33.22
N SER A 58 11.49 19.26 -32.55
CA SER A 58 12.64 19.88 -33.20
C SER A 58 13.90 19.05 -32.94
N LEU A 59 14.43 18.51 -34.05
CA LEU A 59 15.85 18.27 -34.34
C LEU A 59 16.78 17.92 -33.16
N CYS A 60 16.62 16.73 -32.56
CA CYS A 60 17.75 16.02 -31.95
C CYS A 60 17.46 14.52 -31.78
N ALA A 61 17.17 13.82 -32.88
CA ALA A 61 17.11 12.36 -32.93
C ALA A 61 18.24 11.81 -33.80
N ARG A 62 19.45 11.73 -33.22
CA ARG A 62 20.58 10.97 -33.77
C ARG A 62 21.50 10.53 -32.64
N ALA A 63 21.18 9.37 -32.06
CA ALA A 63 22.16 8.40 -31.52
C ALA A 63 21.41 7.28 -30.79
N ALA A 64 21.21 6.15 -31.49
CA ALA A 64 21.19 4.79 -30.94
C ALA A 64 20.65 3.84 -32.02
N LYS A 65 21.51 3.51 -32.98
CA LYS A 65 21.36 2.32 -33.84
C LYS A 65 22.69 1.57 -33.74
N VAL A 66 22.61 0.23 -33.80
CA VAL A 66 23.68 -0.77 -33.63
C VAL A 66 23.86 -1.17 -32.15
N ALA A 67 23.59 -2.40 -31.69
CA ALA A 67 23.89 -3.69 -32.31
C ALA A 67 22.80 -4.76 -32.13
N CYS A 68 22.55 -5.49 -33.22
CA CYS A 68 21.85 -6.77 -33.32
C CYS A 68 22.93 -7.88 -33.20
N THR A 69 22.73 -9.03 -32.54
CA THR A 69 22.26 -10.27 -33.20
C THR A 69 22.40 -11.46 -32.23
N ARG A 70 21.38 -12.32 -32.11
CA ARG A 70 21.45 -13.81 -32.07
C ARG A 70 20.03 -14.37 -32.30
N ARG A 71 19.95 -15.45 -33.08
CA ARG A 71 18.77 -16.03 -33.78
C ARG A 71 17.69 -16.65 -32.88
N PRO A 72 16.46 -16.89 -33.39
CA PRO A 72 15.32 -17.42 -32.63
C PRO A 72 15.22 -18.97 -32.64
N LEU A 73 14.61 -19.56 -31.61
CA LEU A 73 14.15 -20.96 -31.52
C LEU A 73 12.62 -20.93 -31.25
N PRO A 74 11.83 -21.93 -31.70
CA PRO A 74 10.47 -21.72 -32.21
C PRO A 74 9.38 -21.77 -31.13
N ASP A 75 8.20 -21.32 -31.57
CA ASP A 75 7.02 -20.94 -30.81
C ASP A 75 6.43 -22.02 -29.88
N LEU A 76 6.08 -21.58 -28.67
CA LEU A 76 5.04 -22.19 -27.82
C LEU A 76 3.87 -21.20 -27.72
N PRO A 77 2.61 -21.61 -27.97
CA PRO A 77 1.48 -20.71 -27.95
C PRO A 77 0.94 -20.56 -26.51
N GLY A 78 0.80 -19.31 -26.07
CA GLY A 78 0.05 -18.97 -24.85
C GLY A 78 0.88 -18.32 -23.76
N GLU A 79 1.29 -17.07 -23.97
CA GLU A 79 1.62 -16.09 -22.93
C GLU A 79 1.44 -14.70 -23.58
N GLU A 80 0.19 -14.26 -23.69
CA GLU A 80 -0.12 -12.90 -24.08
C GLU A 80 0.37 -11.93 -23.00
N SER A 81 1.54 -11.34 -23.26
CA SER A 81 1.91 -9.97 -22.89
C SER A 81 1.69 -9.54 -21.42
N LEU A 82 2.58 -9.96 -20.52
CA LEU A 82 2.77 -9.32 -19.19
C LEU A 82 3.99 -8.38 -19.13
N ALA A 83 4.49 -7.92 -20.27
CA ALA A 83 5.71 -7.10 -20.33
C ALA A 83 5.40 -5.59 -20.37
N CYS A 84 4.78 -5.05 -19.31
CA CYS A 84 4.86 -3.60 -19.02
C CYS A 84 4.63 -3.30 -17.53
N PRO A 85 5.68 -3.06 -16.72
CA PRO A 85 5.45 -2.26 -15.50
C PRO A 85 6.56 -1.30 -15.04
N SER A 86 7.51 -0.86 -15.87
CA SER A 86 8.68 -0.09 -15.38
C SER A 86 8.89 1.35 -15.88
N HIS A 87 8.14 1.87 -16.86
CA HIS A 87 8.48 3.18 -17.46
C HIS A 87 7.35 4.21 -17.52
N CYS A 88 6.55 4.35 -16.46
CA CYS A 88 5.53 5.41 -16.37
C CYS A 88 5.48 6.11 -15.00
N LEU A 89 6.62 6.36 -14.35
CA LEU A 89 6.65 6.78 -12.94
C LEU A 89 7.08 8.25 -12.83
N GLY A 90 6.09 9.14 -12.83
CA GLY A 90 6.28 10.56 -12.53
C GLY A 90 6.72 10.81 -11.08
N SER A 91 7.37 11.95 -10.88
CA SER A 91 7.93 12.50 -9.62
C SER A 91 9.03 11.68 -8.89
N PRO A 92 10.30 12.17 -8.90
CA PRO A 92 11.42 11.59 -8.14
C PRO A 92 11.23 11.55 -6.62
N VAL A 93 10.31 12.35 -6.08
CA VAL A 93 10.07 12.55 -4.64
C VAL A 93 9.56 11.27 -3.96
N PHE A 94 8.96 10.37 -4.74
CA PHE A 94 8.22 9.23 -4.21
C PHE A 94 8.79 7.87 -4.59
N THR A 95 9.85 7.86 -5.40
CA THR A 95 10.70 6.70 -5.67
C THR A 95 11.13 5.95 -4.39
N PRO A 96 11.49 6.63 -3.28
CA PRO A 96 11.87 5.94 -2.05
C PRO A 96 10.72 5.12 -1.43
N ILE A 97 9.49 5.61 -1.50
CA ILE A 97 8.30 4.91 -0.94
C ILE A 97 7.99 3.66 -1.76
N LYS A 98 8.04 3.79 -3.09
CA LYS A 98 7.87 2.64 -4.00
C LYS A 98 8.95 1.58 -3.74
N ALA A 99 10.20 2.01 -3.61
CA ALA A 99 11.33 1.12 -3.37
C ALA A 99 11.19 0.38 -2.02
N ASP A 100 10.74 1.05 -0.97
CA ASP A 100 10.51 0.43 0.34
C ASP A 100 9.45 -0.67 0.29
N ILE A 101 8.26 -0.36 -0.26
CA ILE A 101 7.17 -1.35 -0.43
C ILE A 101 7.65 -2.53 -1.27
N SER A 102 8.25 -2.26 -2.43
CA SER A 102 8.72 -3.30 -3.36
C SER A 102 9.83 -4.15 -2.74
N GLY A 103 10.76 -3.54 -2.00
CA GLY A 103 11.83 -4.23 -1.30
C GLY A 103 11.29 -5.17 -0.21
N ASN A 104 10.28 -4.73 0.54
CA ASN A 104 9.65 -5.57 1.55
C ASN A 104 8.92 -6.77 0.94
N ILE A 105 8.20 -6.57 -0.17
CA ILE A 105 7.55 -7.66 -0.92
C ILE A 105 8.58 -8.66 -1.43
N THR A 106 9.67 -8.17 -2.04
CA THR A 106 10.74 -9.04 -2.57
C THR A 106 11.37 -9.88 -1.46
N LYS A 107 11.61 -9.32 -0.27
CA LYS A 107 12.13 -10.08 0.87
C LYS A 107 11.17 -11.19 1.32
N ILE A 108 9.88 -10.88 1.45
CA ILE A 108 8.86 -11.86 1.84
C ILE A 108 8.74 -12.95 0.77
N LYS A 109 8.75 -12.56 -0.51
CA LYS A 109 8.68 -13.49 -1.63
C LYS A 109 9.89 -14.42 -1.68
N ALA A 110 11.10 -13.90 -1.42
CA ALA A 110 12.31 -14.73 -1.36
C ALA A 110 12.23 -15.79 -0.27
N VAL A 111 11.70 -15.45 0.92
CA VAL A 111 11.46 -16.44 1.99
C VAL A 111 10.40 -17.45 1.58
N TYR A 112 9.29 -17.01 1.00
CA TYR A 112 8.25 -17.89 0.48
C TYR A 112 8.78 -18.89 -0.57
N ASP A 113 9.50 -18.40 -1.57
CA ASP A 113 10.02 -19.19 -2.69
C ASP A 113 11.06 -20.23 -2.23
N SER A 114 11.73 -20.01 -1.08
CA SER A 114 12.67 -20.98 -0.52
C SER A 114 12.02 -22.30 -0.11
N ASN A 115 10.77 -22.26 0.36
CA ASN A 115 9.96 -23.44 0.66
C ASN A 115 8.47 -23.09 0.73
N PRO A 116 7.76 -23.09 -0.43
CA PRO A 116 6.35 -22.68 -0.49
C PRO A 116 5.40 -23.52 0.35
N ALA A 117 5.74 -24.78 0.60
CA ALA A 117 4.96 -25.67 1.46
C ALA A 117 5.08 -25.28 2.94
N LYS A 118 6.29 -24.94 3.40
CA LYS A 118 6.57 -24.48 4.77
C LYS A 118 6.02 -23.08 5.02
N PHE A 119 6.14 -22.18 4.04
CA PHE A 119 5.74 -20.77 4.15
C PHE A 119 4.37 -20.48 3.52
N ARG A 120 3.43 -21.42 3.62
CA ARG A 120 2.11 -21.33 2.97
C ARG A 120 1.28 -20.11 3.38
N THR A 121 1.45 -19.66 4.63
CA THR A 121 0.71 -18.53 5.21
C THR A 121 1.66 -17.52 5.84
N LEU A 122 1.21 -16.27 5.98
CA LEU A 122 2.02 -15.24 6.67
C LEU A 122 2.30 -15.62 8.13
N GLN A 123 1.36 -16.30 8.78
CA GLN A 123 1.53 -16.85 10.12
C GLN A 123 2.70 -17.83 10.18
N ASN A 124 2.80 -18.74 9.21
CA ASN A 124 3.90 -19.71 9.16
C ASN A 124 5.26 -19.03 8.97
N ILE A 125 5.33 -17.91 8.24
CA ILE A 125 6.57 -17.14 8.12
C ILE A 125 7.02 -16.67 9.50
N LEU A 126 6.14 -16.03 10.28
CA LEU A 126 6.48 -15.52 11.60
C LEU A 126 6.85 -16.64 12.58
N GLU A 127 6.12 -17.75 12.58
CA GLU A 127 6.37 -18.90 13.47
C GLU A 127 7.73 -19.53 13.16
N VAL A 128 7.99 -19.82 11.89
CA VAL A 128 9.23 -20.47 11.46
C VAL A 128 10.43 -19.54 11.67
N GLU A 129 10.33 -18.25 11.34
CA GLU A 129 11.43 -17.32 11.60
C GLU A 129 11.69 -17.12 13.09
N LYS A 130 10.65 -17.16 13.93
CA LYS A 130 10.82 -17.11 15.39
C LYS A 130 11.64 -18.28 15.91
N GLU A 131 11.35 -19.49 15.42
CA GLU A 131 12.13 -20.68 15.76
C GLU A 131 13.57 -20.62 15.22
N MET A 132 13.73 -20.15 13.98
CA MET A 132 15.04 -20.08 13.31
C MET A 132 16.00 -19.05 13.91
N TYR A 133 15.49 -17.86 14.28
CA TYR A 133 16.32 -16.73 14.71
C TYR A 133 16.33 -16.52 16.23
N GLY A 134 15.47 -17.20 16.98
CA GLY A 134 15.46 -17.17 18.45
C GLY A 134 15.41 -15.74 19.00
N ALA A 135 16.48 -15.32 19.70
CA ALA A 135 16.56 -14.02 20.37
C ALA A 135 16.65 -12.81 19.42
N GLU A 136 17.02 -13.00 18.15
CA GLU A 136 17.09 -11.90 17.18
C GLU A 136 15.71 -11.54 16.59
N TRP A 137 14.76 -12.47 16.69
CA TRP A 137 13.37 -12.25 16.28
C TRP A 137 12.67 -11.26 17.24
N PRO A 138 11.82 -10.33 16.75
CA PRO A 138 11.26 -10.19 15.38
C PRO A 138 12.02 -9.21 14.47
N LYS A 139 13.21 -8.74 14.83
CA LYS A 139 13.93 -7.69 14.09
C LYS A 139 14.77 -8.25 12.92
N VAL A 140 14.27 -9.28 12.25
CA VAL A 140 14.98 -10.03 11.19
C VAL A 140 14.03 -10.51 10.09
N GLY A 141 14.61 -10.89 8.95
CA GLY A 141 13.93 -11.67 7.92
C GLY A 141 12.67 -11.03 7.30
N ALA A 142 11.78 -11.91 6.82
CA ALA A 142 10.48 -11.55 6.27
C ALA A 142 9.52 -11.04 7.35
N THR A 143 9.70 -11.40 8.62
CA THR A 143 8.95 -10.85 9.75
C THR A 143 9.16 -9.34 9.85
N LEU A 144 10.41 -8.88 9.78
CA LEU A 144 10.70 -7.45 9.78
C LEU A 144 10.18 -6.76 8.52
N ALA A 145 10.34 -7.39 7.34
CA ALA A 145 9.85 -6.85 6.08
C ALA A 145 8.32 -6.69 6.07
N LEU A 146 7.57 -7.70 6.52
CA LEU A 146 6.11 -7.67 6.62
C LEU A 146 5.64 -6.66 7.67
N MET A 147 6.43 -6.40 8.72
CA MET A 147 6.12 -5.38 9.73
C MET A 147 6.10 -3.97 9.14
N TRP A 148 7.07 -3.65 8.28
CA TRP A 148 7.11 -2.37 7.57
C TRP A 148 6.03 -2.31 6.49
N LEU A 149 5.87 -3.39 5.75
CA LEU A 149 4.89 -3.51 4.69
C LEU A 149 3.46 -3.30 5.18
N LYS A 150 3.04 -3.93 6.28
CA LYS A 150 1.68 -3.76 6.82
C LYS A 150 1.37 -2.30 7.21
N ARG A 151 2.38 -1.52 7.61
CA ARG A 151 2.24 -0.08 7.89
C ARG A 151 2.01 0.72 6.61
N GLY A 152 2.78 0.44 5.56
CA GLY A 152 2.54 1.01 4.23
C GLY A 152 1.17 0.63 3.67
N LEU A 153 0.76 -0.63 3.85
CA LEU A 153 -0.57 -1.08 3.44
C LEU A 153 -1.68 -0.36 4.20
N ARG A 154 -1.53 -0.15 5.52
CA ARG A 154 -2.48 0.60 6.34
C ARG A 154 -2.58 2.06 5.91
N PHE A 155 -1.46 2.68 5.54
CA PHE A 155 -1.47 4.03 4.97
C PHE A 155 -2.37 4.09 3.73
N ILE A 156 -2.18 3.17 2.78
CA ILE A 156 -2.99 3.10 1.57
C ILE A 156 -4.47 2.85 1.91
N GLN A 157 -4.75 1.96 2.87
CA GLN A 157 -6.11 1.64 3.32
C GLN A 157 -6.83 2.91 3.81
N VAL A 158 -6.24 3.61 4.78
CA VAL A 158 -6.84 4.80 5.40
C VAL A 158 -6.95 5.93 4.37
N PHE A 159 -5.95 6.10 3.51
CA PHE A 159 -5.94 7.12 2.48
C PHE A 159 -7.09 6.94 1.48
N LEU A 160 -7.23 5.74 0.91
CA LEU A 160 -8.29 5.43 -0.05
C LEU A 160 -9.67 5.46 0.60
N GLN A 161 -9.80 4.96 1.84
CA GLN A 161 -11.04 5.01 2.59
C GLN A 161 -11.49 6.46 2.82
N SER A 162 -10.58 7.32 3.28
CA SER A 162 -10.84 8.75 3.48
C SER A 162 -11.32 9.45 2.20
N ILE A 163 -10.75 9.10 1.04
CA ILE A 163 -11.22 9.60 -0.27
C ILE A 163 -12.63 9.10 -0.60
N CYS A 164 -12.91 7.81 -0.36
CA CYS A 164 -14.21 7.18 -0.62
C CYS A 164 -15.32 7.69 0.29
N ASP A 165 -14.98 8.05 1.53
CA ASP A 165 -15.88 8.63 2.53
C ASP A 165 -16.19 10.12 2.24
N GLY A 166 -15.52 10.70 1.23
CA GLY A 166 -15.74 12.08 0.81
C GLY A 166 -15.05 13.12 1.69
N GLU A 167 -14.17 12.71 2.60
CA GLU A 167 -13.39 13.62 3.46
C GLU A 167 -12.51 14.52 2.59
N ARG A 168 -12.55 15.82 2.85
CA ARG A 168 -11.82 16.84 2.09
C ARG A 168 -11.68 18.13 2.89
N ASP A 169 -10.75 18.98 2.48
CA ASP A 169 -10.74 20.39 2.89
C ASP A 169 -11.78 21.14 2.06
N GLU A 170 -12.79 21.74 2.69
CA GLU A 170 -13.85 22.48 1.97
C GLU A 170 -13.31 23.72 1.25
N ASN A 171 -12.17 24.28 1.68
CA ASN A 171 -11.53 25.39 0.98
C ASN A 171 -10.75 24.92 -0.27
N HIS A 172 -10.30 23.67 -0.25
CA HIS A 172 -9.48 23.09 -1.30
C HIS A 172 -9.93 21.64 -1.62
N PRO A 173 -11.17 21.44 -2.11
CA PRO A 173 -11.81 20.13 -2.18
C PRO A 173 -11.18 19.16 -3.20
N ASN A 174 -10.39 19.68 -4.13
CA ASN A 174 -9.66 18.90 -5.12
C ASN A 174 -8.24 18.52 -4.64
N LEU A 175 -7.82 18.84 -3.40
CA LEU A 175 -6.55 18.38 -2.84
C LEU A 175 -6.75 17.14 -1.96
N ILE A 176 -5.82 16.19 -2.05
CA ILE A 176 -5.80 14.95 -1.25
C ILE A 176 -4.90 15.03 -0.01
N ARG A 177 -4.41 16.23 0.33
CA ARG A 177 -3.43 16.44 1.41
C ARG A 177 -3.98 16.06 2.78
N VAL A 178 -5.25 16.37 3.05
CA VAL A 178 -5.91 16.02 4.32
C VAL A 178 -6.04 14.50 4.48
N ASN A 179 -6.39 13.80 3.40
CA ASN A 179 -6.50 12.34 3.37
C ASN A 179 -5.12 11.68 3.59
N ALA A 180 -4.08 12.18 2.89
CA ALA A 180 -2.72 11.68 3.03
C ALA A 180 -2.14 11.96 4.43
N THR A 181 -2.44 13.12 5.00
CA THR A 181 -2.04 13.46 6.38
C THR A 181 -2.69 12.51 7.38
N LYS A 182 -4.03 12.33 7.32
CA LYS A 182 -4.76 11.39 8.17
C LYS A 182 -4.15 9.98 8.11
N ALA A 183 -3.93 9.47 6.89
CA ALA A 183 -3.32 8.16 6.67
C ALA A 183 -1.93 8.04 7.29
N TYR A 184 -1.09 9.07 7.14
CA TYR A 184 0.25 9.10 7.71
C TYR A 184 0.23 9.07 9.23
N GLU A 185 -0.62 9.87 9.85
CA GLU A 185 -0.74 9.95 11.31
C GLU A 185 -1.15 8.61 11.92
N MET A 186 -2.09 7.92 11.29
CA MET A 186 -2.59 6.63 11.76
C MET A 186 -1.60 5.48 11.51
N ALA A 187 -0.90 5.48 10.38
CA ALA A 187 -0.14 4.31 9.93
C ALA A 187 1.38 4.39 10.19
N LEU A 188 1.99 5.56 10.03
CA LEU A 188 3.45 5.70 9.87
C LEU A 188 4.11 6.65 10.87
N LYS A 189 3.45 7.77 11.21
CA LYS A 189 4.04 8.89 11.99
C LYS A 189 4.75 8.45 13.27
N LYS A 190 4.17 7.51 14.02
CA LYS A 190 4.76 7.01 15.28
C LYS A 190 6.09 6.27 15.10
N TYR A 191 6.36 5.74 13.90
CA TYR A 191 7.57 4.99 13.55
C TYR A 191 8.61 5.84 12.82
N HIS A 192 8.32 7.13 12.59
CA HIS A 192 9.23 8.04 11.92
C HIS A 192 9.79 9.06 12.92
N GLY A 193 11.11 9.25 12.88
CA GLY A 193 11.83 10.31 13.58
C GLY A 193 11.52 11.68 12.97
N TRP A 194 12.03 12.73 13.62
CA TRP A 194 11.75 14.11 13.23
C TRP A 194 12.13 14.42 11.78
N ILE A 195 13.27 13.90 11.30
CA ILE A 195 13.75 14.12 9.93
C ILE A 195 12.78 13.54 8.90
N VAL A 196 12.41 12.26 9.05
CA VAL A 196 11.49 11.59 8.12
C VAL A 196 10.10 12.23 8.15
N GLN A 197 9.63 12.67 9.33
CA GLN A 197 8.39 13.44 9.44
C GLN A 197 8.44 14.75 8.63
N LYS A 198 9.57 15.47 8.62
CA LYS A 198 9.72 16.69 7.82
C LYS A 198 9.77 16.40 6.32
N ILE A 199 10.43 15.31 5.91
CA ILE A 199 10.44 14.87 4.51
C ILE A 199 9.02 14.56 4.05
N PHE A 200 8.21 13.86 4.86
CA PHE A 200 6.81 13.59 4.54
C PHE A 200 6.00 14.87 4.33
N GLN A 201 6.13 15.85 5.23
CA GLN A 201 5.44 17.14 5.10
C GLN A 201 5.84 17.90 3.83
N ALA A 202 7.13 17.86 3.45
CA ALA A 202 7.58 18.43 2.19
C ALA A 202 6.99 17.68 0.98
N ALA A 203 6.95 16.34 1.03
CA ALA A 203 6.41 15.52 -0.05
C ALA A 203 4.90 15.73 -0.28
N LEU A 204 4.13 16.09 0.76
CA LEU A 204 2.70 16.42 0.62
C LEU A 204 2.43 17.57 -0.36
N TYR A 205 3.37 18.50 -0.54
CA TYR A 205 3.20 19.59 -1.50
C TYR A 205 3.19 19.09 -2.94
N ALA A 206 3.86 17.96 -3.22
CA ALA A 206 3.90 17.31 -4.52
C ALA A 206 2.74 16.32 -4.74
N ALA A 207 1.81 16.18 -3.79
CA ALA A 207 0.64 15.33 -3.97
C ALA A 207 -0.24 15.87 -5.12
N PRO A 208 -0.75 15.01 -6.02
CA PRO A 208 -1.59 15.42 -7.13
C PRO A 208 -2.95 15.96 -6.67
N TYR A 209 -3.70 16.54 -7.60
CA TYR A 209 -5.12 16.78 -7.38
C TYR A 209 -5.90 15.46 -7.29
N LYS A 210 -7.03 15.48 -6.57
CA LYS A 210 -7.93 14.33 -6.39
C LYS A 210 -8.43 13.79 -7.72
N SER A 211 -8.89 14.68 -8.60
CA SER A 211 -9.35 14.31 -9.95
C SER A 211 -8.25 13.66 -10.78
N ASP A 212 -7.03 14.20 -10.78
CA ASP A 212 -5.90 13.60 -11.49
C ASP A 212 -5.51 12.24 -10.92
N PHE A 213 -5.54 12.11 -9.58
CA PHE A 213 -5.35 10.84 -8.90
C PHE A 213 -6.40 9.80 -9.31
N LEU A 214 -7.68 10.14 -9.29
CA LEU A 214 -8.77 9.22 -9.67
C LEU A 214 -8.70 8.84 -11.14
N LYS A 215 -8.41 9.79 -12.04
CA LYS A 215 -8.19 9.52 -13.48
C LYS A 215 -7.02 8.57 -13.71
N ALA A 216 -5.96 8.72 -12.93
CA ALA A 216 -4.82 7.83 -13.03
C ALA A 216 -5.12 6.43 -12.47
N LEU A 217 -6.04 6.29 -11.49
CA LEU A 217 -6.49 4.99 -10.98
C LEU A 217 -7.35 4.25 -12.00
N SER A 218 -8.16 4.99 -12.75
CA SER A 218 -9.01 4.46 -13.81
C SER A 218 -8.34 4.43 -15.19
N LYS A 219 -7.04 4.73 -15.30
CA LYS A 219 -6.34 4.83 -16.58
C LYS A 219 -6.51 3.55 -17.40
N GLY A 220 -6.95 3.71 -18.65
CA GLY A 220 -7.24 2.60 -19.57
C GLY A 220 -8.66 2.02 -19.43
N GLN A 221 -9.48 2.57 -18.53
CA GLN A 221 -10.89 2.25 -18.38
C GLN A 221 -11.73 3.50 -18.65
N ASN A 222 -12.82 3.37 -19.43
CA ASN A 222 -13.78 4.45 -19.61
C ASN A 222 -14.81 4.39 -18.48
N VAL A 223 -14.42 4.87 -17.29
CA VAL A 223 -15.28 4.88 -16.10
C VAL A 223 -15.33 6.26 -15.47
N THR A 224 -16.46 6.62 -14.87
CA THR A 224 -16.61 7.87 -14.13
C THR A 224 -15.82 7.86 -12.82
N GLU A 225 -15.67 9.02 -12.17
CA GLU A 225 -15.05 9.09 -10.84
C GLU A 225 -15.85 8.28 -9.82
N GLU A 226 -17.18 8.30 -9.89
CA GLU A 226 -18.07 7.54 -9.01
C GLU A 226 -17.89 6.03 -9.18
N GLU A 227 -17.85 5.55 -10.43
CA GLU A 227 -17.59 4.14 -10.73
C GLU A 227 -16.18 3.71 -10.28
N CYS A 228 -15.18 4.59 -10.43
CA CYS A 228 -13.84 4.36 -9.92
C CYS A 228 -13.85 4.22 -8.39
N LEU A 229 -14.51 5.13 -7.68
CA LEU A 229 -14.63 5.08 -6.22
C LEU A 229 -15.37 3.82 -5.75
N GLU A 230 -16.39 3.38 -6.47
CA GLU A 230 -17.11 2.15 -6.12
C GLU A 230 -16.23 0.91 -6.23
N LYS A 231 -15.42 0.81 -7.29
CA LYS A 231 -14.40 -0.23 -7.41
C LYS A 231 -13.37 -0.18 -6.28
N VAL A 232 -12.97 1.03 -5.85
CA VAL A 232 -12.07 1.21 -4.70
C VAL A 232 -12.73 0.74 -3.41
N ARG A 233 -14.02 1.04 -3.17
CA ARG A 233 -14.77 0.54 -2.01
C ARG A 233 -14.81 -0.98 -1.98
N LEU A 234 -15.14 -1.62 -3.11
CA LEU A 234 -15.13 -3.08 -3.23
C LEU A 234 -13.76 -3.68 -2.92
N PHE A 235 -12.69 -3.07 -3.42
CA PHE A 235 -11.32 -3.46 -3.08
C PHE A 235 -11.04 -3.33 -1.58
N LEU A 236 -11.47 -2.23 -0.97
CA LEU A 236 -11.20 -1.93 0.44
C LEU A 236 -11.84 -2.93 1.41
N VAL A 237 -12.91 -3.64 1.03
CA VAL A 237 -13.55 -4.66 1.88
C VAL A 237 -12.55 -5.74 2.29
N ASN A 238 -12.00 -6.45 1.31
CA ASN A 238 -11.06 -7.54 1.58
C ASN A 238 -9.66 -7.02 1.95
N TYR A 239 -9.27 -5.86 1.42
CA TYR A 239 -8.00 -5.20 1.75
C TYR A 239 -7.92 -4.88 3.24
N THR A 240 -8.95 -4.20 3.78
CA THR A 240 -9.01 -3.80 5.19
C THR A 240 -9.03 -5.01 6.11
N ALA A 241 -9.91 -5.99 5.84
CA ALA A 241 -10.00 -7.21 6.62
C ALA A 241 -8.66 -7.97 6.67
N THR A 242 -7.94 -8.06 5.54
CA THR A 242 -6.64 -8.74 5.49
C THR A 242 -5.60 -8.00 6.33
N ILE A 243 -5.54 -6.67 6.24
CA ILE A 243 -4.59 -5.87 7.02
C ILE A 243 -4.91 -5.97 8.52
N ASP A 244 -6.18 -5.94 8.90
CA ASP A 244 -6.60 -6.09 10.30
C ASP A 244 -6.12 -7.43 10.87
N VAL A 245 -6.30 -8.53 10.13
CA VAL A 245 -5.79 -9.86 10.51
C VAL A 245 -4.26 -9.87 10.66
N ILE A 246 -3.53 -9.21 9.75
CA ILE A 246 -2.06 -9.12 9.85
C ILE A 246 -1.66 -8.33 11.10
N TYR A 247 -2.32 -7.21 11.41
CA TYR A 247 -2.01 -6.44 12.62
C TYR A 247 -2.29 -7.25 13.89
N GLU A 248 -3.42 -7.94 13.94
CA GLU A 248 -3.78 -8.79 15.08
C GLU A 248 -2.79 -9.96 15.26
N MET A 249 -2.35 -10.57 14.15
CA MET A 249 -1.30 -11.58 14.15
C MET A 249 0.00 -11.06 14.80
N TYR A 250 0.47 -9.87 14.39
CA TYR A 250 1.67 -9.26 14.98
C TYR A 250 1.52 -9.01 16.48
N THR A 251 0.34 -8.56 16.92
CA THR A 251 0.04 -8.36 18.34
C THR A 251 0.07 -9.69 19.09
N LYS A 252 -0.64 -10.72 18.60
CA LYS A 252 -0.73 -12.03 19.25
C LYS A 252 0.63 -12.73 19.36
N MET A 253 1.48 -12.57 18.35
CA MET A 253 2.80 -13.19 18.33
C MET A 253 3.87 -12.40 19.10
N ASN A 254 3.55 -11.19 19.55
CA ASN A 254 4.51 -10.22 20.09
C ASN A 254 5.64 -9.89 19.08
N ALA A 255 5.25 -9.72 17.80
CA ALA A 255 6.16 -9.44 16.69
C ALA A 255 6.29 -7.93 16.36
N GLU A 256 5.51 -7.06 17.02
CA GLU A 256 5.47 -5.63 16.74
C GLU A 256 6.63 -4.88 17.43
N LEU A 257 7.40 -4.11 16.66
CA LEU A 257 8.47 -3.26 17.19
C LEU A 257 8.11 -1.77 17.07
N ASN A 258 8.46 -0.97 18.07
CA ASN A 258 8.12 0.46 18.13
C ASN A 258 9.30 1.42 17.89
N TYR A 259 10.40 0.93 17.32
CA TYR A 259 11.55 1.79 16.99
C TYR A 259 11.20 2.77 15.87
N LYS A 260 11.90 3.91 15.86
CA LYS A 260 11.74 4.96 14.85
C LYS A 260 12.87 4.90 13.82
N VAL A 261 12.55 5.23 12.57
CA VAL A 261 13.50 5.48 11.46
C VAL A 261 13.58 6.96 11.11
#